data_AF-A0A935X7R0-F1
#
_entry.id   AF-A0A935X7R0-F1
#
_cell.length_a   1.000
_cell.length_b   1.000
_cell.length_c   1.000
_cell.angle_alpha   90.00
_cell.angle_beta   90.00
_cell.angle_gamma   90.00
#
_symmetry.space_group_name_H-M   'P 1'
#
loop_
_entity.id
_entity.type
_entity.pdbx_description
1 polymer ?
#
loop_
_entity_poly.entity_id
_entity_poly.type
_entity_poly.pdbx_seq_one_letter_code
_entity_poly.pdbx_strand_id
1 'polypeptide(L)'
;MTPTFSYPEPQPEWPSWYSEYRYGAFYLFPPPDVMHRVNALRSHYDPPSAAICPAHVSLTVPLPRPLDVAPLAHVSECLGSQPAFSLEWGRRAYRASLAS
;
A
#
# COMPACT_ATOMS: atom_id res chain seq x y z
N MET A 1 -4.30 -18.47 20.70
CA MET A 1 -3.07 -17.65 20.84
C MET A 1 -3.38 -16.31 20.18
N THR A 2 -3.29 -15.22 20.94
CA THR A 2 -3.49 -13.87 20.41
C THR A 2 -2.28 -13.52 19.54
N PRO A 3 -2.44 -13.09 18.28
CA PRO A 3 -1.30 -12.68 17.47
C PRO A 3 -0.63 -11.47 18.14
N THR A 4 0.67 -11.59 18.42
CA THR A 4 1.49 -10.48 18.89
C THR A 4 2.14 -9.84 17.68
N PHE A 5 1.81 -8.58 17.43
CA PHE A 5 2.48 -7.78 16.42
C PHE A 5 3.69 -7.10 17.07
N SER A 6 4.83 -7.15 16.38
CA SER A 6 6.02 -6.37 16.75
C SER A 6 6.27 -5.36 15.64
N TYR A 7 6.44 -4.10 16.02
CA TYR A 7 6.72 -3.02 15.10
C TYR A 7 8.14 -2.51 15.34
N PRO A 8 8.89 -2.19 14.27
CA PRO A 8 10.23 -1.67 14.42
C PRO A 8 10.20 -0.25 14.99
N GLU A 9 11.13 0.03 15.89
CA GLU A 9 11.42 1.39 16.31
C GLU A 9 12.15 2.13 15.18
N PRO A 10 11.79 3.40 14.88
CA PRO A 10 12.51 4.20 13.90
C PRO A 10 14.00 4.25 14.20
N GLN A 11 14.83 3.94 13.21
CA GLN A 11 16.29 4.03 13.32
C GLN A 11 16.79 5.37 12.78
N PRO A 12 17.89 5.93 13.31
CA PRO A 12 18.44 7.22 12.85
C PRO A 12 18.79 7.25 11.36
N GLU A 13 19.18 6.12 10.77
CA GLU A 13 19.51 5.99 9.35
C GLU A 13 18.28 5.88 8.44
N TRP A 14 17.09 5.72 9.00
CA TRP A 14 15.87 5.68 8.20
C TRP A 14 15.57 7.07 7.64
N PRO A 15 15.22 7.17 6.35
CA PRO A 15 14.62 8.39 5.84
C PRO A 15 13.40 8.76 6.70
N SER A 16 13.21 10.06 6.96
CA SER A 16 12.12 10.56 7.81
C SER A 16 10.75 10.00 7.39
N TRP A 17 10.49 9.97 6.08
CA TRP A 17 9.26 9.41 5.52
C TRP A 17 9.07 7.92 5.87
N TYR A 18 10.13 7.12 5.96
CA TYR A 18 10.01 5.69 6.21
C TYR A 18 9.59 5.39 7.65
N SER A 19 9.98 6.25 8.59
CA SER A 19 9.57 6.15 10.01
C SER A 19 8.05 6.28 10.22
N GLU A 20 7.36 6.98 9.30
CA GLU A 20 5.90 7.12 9.32
C GLU A 20 5.21 5.82 8.91
N TYR A 21 5.86 5.01 8.07
CA TYR A 21 5.36 3.71 7.61
C TYR A 21 5.66 2.56 8.57
N ARG A 22 6.20 2.81 9.78
CA ARG A 22 6.57 1.75 10.74
C ARG A 22 5.41 0.84 11.13
N TYR A 23 4.18 1.35 11.10
CA TYR A 23 2.96 0.57 11.37
C TYR A 23 2.30 0.02 10.10
N GLY A 24 2.86 0.29 8.93
CA GLY A 24 2.34 -0.12 7.63
C GLY A 24 1.27 0.82 7.06
N ALA A 25 0.65 0.37 5.98
CA ALA A 25 -0.49 0.99 5.31
C ALA A 25 -1.28 -0.12 4.59
N PHE A 26 -2.51 0.19 4.15
CA PHE A 26 -3.31 -0.77 3.37
C PHE A 26 -3.08 -0.62 1.87
N TYR A 27 -2.89 -1.75 1.21
CA TYR A 27 -2.57 -1.84 -0.21
C TYR A 27 -3.49 -2.83 -0.91
N LEU A 28 -3.88 -2.52 -2.15
CA LEU A 28 -4.41 -3.50 -3.09
C LEU A 28 -3.28 -3.96 -4.01
N PHE A 29 -3.06 -5.26 -4.05
CA PHE A 29 -2.14 -5.88 -5.00
C PHE A 29 -2.91 -6.26 -6.28
N PRO A 30 -2.47 -5.78 -7.46
CA PRO A 30 -3.07 -6.18 -8.72
C PRO A 30 -2.91 -7.69 -8.97
N PRO A 31 -3.72 -8.28 -9.88
CA PRO A 31 -3.50 -9.63 -10.36
C PRO A 31 -2.07 -9.84 -10.88
N PRO A 32 -1.51 -11.08 -10.81
CA PRO A 32 -0.11 -11.32 -11.11
C PRO A 32 0.36 -10.83 -12.49
N ASP A 33 -0.46 -10.94 -13.52
CA ASP A 33 -0.14 -10.48 -14.87
C ASP A 33 0.03 -8.96 -14.96
N VAL A 34 -0.84 -8.20 -14.28
CA VAL A 34 -0.74 -6.73 -14.17
C VAL A 34 0.46 -6.35 -13.32
N MET A 35 0.61 -6.98 -12.15
CA MET A 35 1.71 -6.70 -11.23
C MET A 35 3.08 -6.94 -11.87
N HIS A 36 3.26 -8.06 -12.59
CA HIS A 36 4.52 -8.37 -13.27
C HIS A 36 4.88 -7.33 -14.34
N ARG A 37 3.90 -6.93 -15.16
CA ARG A 37 4.11 -5.90 -16.20
C ARG A 37 4.53 -4.57 -15.57
N VAL A 38 3.87 -4.15 -14.49
CA VAL A 38 4.22 -2.89 -13.81
C VAL A 38 5.56 -3.00 -13.09
N ASN A 39 5.86 -4.12 -12.42
CA ASN A 39 7.16 -4.33 -11.77
C ASN A 39 8.33 -4.31 -12.76
N ALA A 40 8.16 -4.88 -13.96
CA ALA A 40 9.16 -4.81 -15.02
C ALA A 40 9.42 -3.37 -15.49
N LEU A 41 8.41 -2.49 -15.47
CA LEU A 41 8.61 -1.06 -15.74
C LEU A 41 9.29 -0.37 -14.55
N ARG A 42 8.84 -0.65 -13.32
CA ARG A 42 9.37 -0.03 -12.11
C ARG A 42 10.82 -0.41 -11.86
N SER A 43 11.27 -1.61 -12.23
CA SER A 43 12.70 -1.96 -12.14
C SER A 43 13.60 -1.09 -13.00
N HIS A 44 13.08 -0.48 -14.07
CA HIS A 44 13.81 0.44 -14.93
C HIS A 44 13.62 1.91 -14.56
N TYR A 45 12.40 2.31 -14.20
CA TYR A 45 12.02 3.73 -14.03
C TYR A 45 11.89 4.18 -12.58
N ASP A 46 11.67 3.26 -11.64
CA ASP A 46 11.57 3.53 -10.20
C ASP A 46 12.22 2.40 -9.37
N PRO A 47 13.53 2.14 -9.57
CA PRO A 47 14.19 1.01 -8.92
C PRO A 47 14.13 1.02 -7.38
N PRO A 48 14.30 2.17 -6.69
CA PRO A 48 14.23 2.21 -5.23
C PRO A 48 12.89 1.71 -4.70
N SER A 49 11.76 2.21 -5.23
CA SER A 49 10.45 1.79 -4.73
C SER A 49 10.12 0.36 -5.15
N ALA A 50 10.61 -0.10 -6.31
CA ALA A 50 10.47 -1.49 -6.76
C ALA A 50 11.18 -2.48 -5.83
N ALA A 51 12.30 -2.07 -5.23
CA ALA A 51 13.05 -2.88 -4.26
C ALA A 51 12.33 -2.97 -2.90
N ILE A 52 11.53 -1.96 -2.55
CA ILE A 52 10.84 -1.89 -1.25
C ILE A 52 9.52 -2.68 -1.26
N CYS A 53 8.70 -2.51 -2.32
CA CYS A 53 7.37 -3.14 -2.38
C CYS A 53 6.97 -3.41 -3.84
N PRO A 54 6.37 -4.59 -4.14
CA PRO A 54 5.76 -4.87 -5.43
C PRO A 54 4.72 -3.83 -5.84
N ALA A 55 4.36 -3.77 -7.12
CA ALA A 55 3.34 -2.86 -7.62
C ALA A 55 2.03 -3.02 -6.84
N HIS A 56 1.50 -1.92 -6.35
CA HIS A 56 0.32 -1.85 -5.51
C HIS A 56 -0.44 -0.55 -5.73
N VAL A 57 -1.68 -0.51 -5.24
CA VAL A 57 -2.48 0.71 -5.10
C VAL A 57 -2.62 1.00 -3.61
N SER A 58 -2.15 2.16 -3.17
CA SER A 58 -2.33 2.61 -1.78
C SER A 58 -3.78 2.97 -1.52
N LEU A 59 -4.36 2.38 -0.47
CA LEU A 59 -5.71 2.70 -0.01
C LEU A 59 -5.70 3.75 1.09
N THR A 60 -4.64 3.79 1.88
CA THR A 60 -4.49 4.70 3.00
C THR A 60 -3.13 5.37 2.97
N VAL A 61 -3.04 6.50 3.68
CA VAL A 61 -1.78 7.02 4.22
C VAL A 61 -1.21 6.03 5.25
N PRO A 62 0.04 6.21 5.74
CA PRO A 62 0.59 5.39 6.81
C PRO A 62 -0.33 5.31 8.03
N LEU A 63 -0.36 4.15 8.69
CA LEU A 63 -1.16 3.99 9.90
C LEU A 63 -0.58 4.84 11.04
N PRO A 64 -1.38 5.68 11.71
CA PRO A 64 -0.88 6.59 12.74
C PRO A 64 -0.54 5.90 14.08
N ARG A 65 -0.92 4.62 14.22
CA ARG A 65 -0.75 3.82 15.43
C ARG A 65 -0.65 2.32 15.10
N PRO A 66 -0.12 1.48 16.01
CA PRO A 66 -0.08 0.03 15.86
C PRO A 66 -1.46 -0.55 15.52
N LEU A 67 -1.48 -1.57 14.66
CA LEU A 67 -2.67 -2.35 14.36
C LEU A 67 -2.74 -3.54 15.32
N ASP A 68 -3.32 -3.30 16.49
CA ASP A 68 -3.54 -4.35 17.49
C ASP A 68 -4.70 -5.29 17.10
N VAL A 69 -4.91 -6.32 17.90
CA VAL A 69 -5.89 -7.41 17.65
C VAL A 69 -7.31 -6.89 17.43
N ALA A 70 -7.78 -5.96 18.27
CA ALA A 70 -9.14 -5.42 18.15
C ALA A 70 -9.32 -4.54 16.90
N PRO A 71 -8.43 -3.55 16.62
CA PRO A 71 -8.43 -2.84 15.34
C PRO A 71 -8.35 -3.76 14.12
N LEU A 72 -7.51 -4.80 14.15
CA LEU A 72 -7.40 -5.75 13.06
C LEU A 72 -8.72 -6.51 12.84
N ALA A 73 -9.33 -7.03 13.91
CA ALA A 73 -10.61 -7.72 13.83
C ALA A 73 -11.71 -6.82 13.23
N HIS A 74 -11.74 -5.55 13.63
CA HIS A 74 -12.67 -4.58 13.08
C HIS A 74 -12.44 -4.32 11.59
N VAL A 75 -11.18 -4.13 11.17
CA VAL A 75 -10.84 -3.98 9.74
C VAL A 75 -11.26 -5.22 8.95
N SER A 76 -11.00 -6.42 9.47
CA SER A 76 -11.41 -7.68 8.82
C SER A 76 -12.92 -7.79 8.68
N GLU A 77 -13.70 -7.39 9.68
CA GLU A 77 -15.16 -7.34 9.62
C GLU A 77 -15.64 -6.36 8.55
N CYS A 78 -15.10 -5.13 8.55
CA CYS A 78 -15.44 -4.13 7.54
C CYS A 78 -15.16 -4.63 6.12
N LEU A 79 -13.98 -5.20 5.89
CA LEU A 79 -13.59 -5.74 4.58
C LEU A 79 -14.45 -6.93 4.17
N GLY A 80 -14.80 -7.82 5.11
CA GLY A 80 -15.66 -8.98 4.84
C GLY A 80 -17.09 -8.59 4.44
N SER A 81 -17.55 -7.40 4.83
CA SER A 81 -18.85 -6.86 4.44
C SER A 81 -18.87 -6.19 3.05
N GLN A 82 -17.70 -5.93 2.45
CA GLN A 82 -17.63 -5.30 1.15
C GLN A 82 -17.86 -6.33 0.02
N PRO A 83 -18.77 -6.07 -0.93
CA PRO A 83 -18.91 -6.95 -2.09
C PRO A 83 -17.64 -6.90 -2.94
N ALA A 84 -17.32 -8.01 -3.59
CA ALA A 84 -16.29 -8.04 -4.61
C ALA A 84 -16.62 -7.04 -5.72
N PHE A 85 -15.61 -6.34 -6.23
CA PHE A 85 -15.76 -5.35 -7.29
C PHE A 85 -14.67 -5.54 -8.35
N SER A 86 -14.98 -5.13 -9.58
CA SER A 86 -14.04 -5.16 -10.70
C SER A 86 -13.25 -3.85 -10.75
N LEU A 87 -11.95 -3.97 -11.03
CA LEU A 87 -11.08 -2.83 -11.30
C LEU A 87 -10.72 -2.83 -12.79
N GLU A 88 -10.95 -1.70 -13.44
CA GLU A 88 -10.51 -1.47 -14.81
C GLU A 88 -9.15 -0.76 -14.83
N TRP A 89 -8.15 -1.43 -15.39
CA TRP A 89 -6.80 -0.87 -15.56
C TRP A 89 -6.73 -0.08 -16.88
N GLY A 90 -6.96 1.23 -16.81
CA GLY A 90 -7.05 2.10 -17.99
C GLY A 90 -5.75 2.81 -18.38
N ARG A 91 -5.80 3.51 -19.52
CA ARG A 91 -4.79 4.52 -19.87
C ARG A 91 -4.91 5.71 -18.92
N ARG A 92 -3.78 6.36 -18.60
CA ARG A 92 -3.69 7.52 -17.69
C ARG A 92 -4.88 8.47 -17.85
N ALA A 93 -5.61 8.70 -16.76
CA ALA A 93 -6.54 9.82 -16.68
C ALA A 93 -5.71 11.11 -16.53
N TYR A 94 -5.31 11.71 -17.65
CA TYR A 94 -4.85 13.10 -17.62
C TYR A 94 -6.09 13.98 -17.44
N ARG A 95 -6.41 14.38 -16.21
CA ARG A 95 -7.12 15.65 -16.02
C ARG A 95 -6.07 16.75 -16.17
N ALA A 96 -5.79 17.12 -17.41
CA ALA A 96 -5.23 18.43 -17.69
C ALA A 96 -6.32 19.46 -17.30
N SER A 97 -6.24 19.99 -16.09
CA SER A 97 -6.87 21.28 -15.82
C SER A 97 -6.02 22.33 -16.53
N LEU A 98 -6.31 22.55 -17.81
CA LEU A 98 -5.87 23.74 -18.53
C LEU A 98 -7.06 24.71 -18.61
N ALA A 99 -6.81 25.90 -18.08
CA ALA A 99 -7.47 27.18 -18.30
C ALA A 99 -8.91 27.37 -17.75
N SER A 100 -9.04 28.29 -16.81
CA SER A 100 -9.46 29.67 -17.11
C SER A 100 -8.78 30.64 -16.16
#